data_AF-A0A0V1KTC1-F1
#
_entry.id   AF-A0A0V1KTC1-F1
#
_cell.length_a   1.000
_cell.length_b   1.000
_cell.length_c   1.000
_cell.angle_alpha   90.00
_cell.angle_beta   90.00
_cell.angle_gamma   90.00
#
_symmetry.space_group_name_H-M   'P 1'
#
loop_
_entity.id
_entity.type
_entity.pdbx_description
1 polymer ?
#
loop_
_entity_poly.entity_id
_entity_poly.type
_entity_poly.pdbx_seq_one_letter_code
_entity_poly.pdbx_strand_id
1 'polypeptide(L)'
;MTDNPADKFSSGCDLEKLIEDHFWWNGPAWLRESGDQWPPTKVPLSLEEIRLTSPEQKLITVLVTTVQRPGIQNIIDPGKHSKMERLGRITAYCVRFEKNVRSSGGERKSEWPLSFCKLQEAEKR
;
A
#
# COMPACT_ATOMS: atom_id res chain seq x y z
N MET A 1 -22.49 10.43 -22.12
CA MET A 1 -21.98 9.25 -21.40
C MET A 1 -22.42 9.48 -19.97
N THR A 2 -23.44 8.73 -19.52
CA THR A 2 -24.14 9.01 -18.25
C THR A 2 -24.41 7.71 -17.46
N ASP A 3 -23.81 6.60 -17.90
CA ASP A 3 -24.00 5.28 -17.28
C ASP A 3 -22.98 4.97 -16.17
N ASN A 4 -22.01 5.85 -15.95
CA ASN A 4 -21.06 5.71 -14.87
C ASN A 4 -21.61 6.39 -13.60
N PRO A 5 -21.92 5.64 -12.53
CA PRO A 5 -22.42 6.22 -11.28
C PRO A 5 -21.45 7.27 -10.69
N ALA A 6 -20.14 7.16 -10.92
CA ALA A 6 -19.15 8.14 -10.46
C ALA A 6 -19.26 9.51 -11.14
N ASP A 7 -19.93 9.60 -12.28
CA ASP A 7 -20.17 10.89 -12.93
C ASP A 7 -21.13 11.76 -12.10
N LYS A 8 -22.02 11.16 -11.30
CA LYS A 8 -22.93 11.93 -10.42
C LYS A 8 -22.18 12.63 -9.30
N PHE A 9 -21.23 11.96 -8.66
CA PHE A 9 -20.43 12.59 -7.62
C PHE A 9 -19.45 13.61 -8.20
N SER A 10 -18.77 13.28 -9.29
CA SER A 10 -17.78 14.18 -9.91
C SER A 10 -18.39 15.43 -10.54
N SER A 11 -19.68 15.40 -10.90
CA SER A 11 -20.44 16.57 -11.36
C SER A 11 -20.97 17.47 -10.23
N GLY A 12 -20.72 17.13 -8.96
CA GLY A 12 -21.05 17.98 -7.81
C GLY A 12 -22.40 17.66 -7.16
N CYS A 13 -22.86 16.41 -7.18
CA CYS A 13 -24.06 16.00 -6.45
C CYS A 13 -23.87 16.09 -4.93
N ASP A 14 -24.91 16.52 -4.22
CA ASP A 14 -24.94 16.58 -2.76
C ASP A 14 -24.84 15.18 -2.14
N LEU A 15 -24.07 15.05 -1.05
CA LEU A 15 -23.86 13.77 -0.34
C LEU A 15 -25.17 13.15 0.16
N GLU A 16 -26.10 13.96 0.67
CA GLU A 16 -27.40 13.49 1.17
C GLU A 16 -28.23 12.84 0.06
N LYS A 17 -28.21 13.43 -1.14
CA LYS A 17 -28.90 12.88 -2.32
C LYS A 17 -28.21 11.62 -2.82
N LEU A 18 -26.88 11.53 -2.69
CA LEU A 18 -26.11 10.35 -3.09
C LEU A 18 -26.41 9.13 -2.22
N ILE A 19 -26.66 9.33 -0.92
CA ILE A 19 -27.00 8.23 0.00
C ILE A 19 -28.29 7.54 -0.44
N GLU A 20 -29.29 8.32 -0.89
CA GLU A 20 -30.58 7.80 -1.37
C GLU A 20 -30.54 7.37 -2.85
N ASP A 21 -29.42 7.58 -3.56
CA ASP A 21 -29.32 7.36 -4.99
C ASP A 21 -29.17 5.88 -5.33
N HIS A 22 -30.27 5.25 -5.72
CA HIS A 22 -30.26 3.86 -6.14
C HIS A 22 -29.29 3.62 -7.32
N PHE A 23 -29.15 4.55 -8.25
CA PHE A 23 -28.25 4.36 -9.39
C PHE A 23 -26.76 4.38 -8.97
N TRP A 24 -26.39 5.19 -7.96
CA TRP A 24 -25.03 5.19 -7.39
C TRP A 24 -24.66 3.82 -6.80
N TRP A 25 -25.54 3.26 -5.99
CA TRP A 25 -25.29 2.00 -5.28
C TRP A 25 -25.40 0.76 -6.16
N ASN A 26 -26.27 0.82 -7.18
CA ASN A 26 -26.68 -0.35 -7.94
C ASN A 26 -26.13 -0.36 -9.37
N GLY A 27 -25.62 0.78 -9.84
CA GLY A 27 -25.13 0.97 -11.20
C GLY A 27 -26.24 0.95 -12.26
N PRO A 28 -25.85 0.91 -13.54
CA PRO A 28 -26.80 0.79 -14.64
C PRO A 28 -27.42 -0.61 -14.68
N ALA A 29 -28.67 -0.69 -15.13
CA ALA A 29 -29.47 -1.92 -15.10
C ALA A 29 -28.79 -3.09 -15.81
N TRP A 30 -28.14 -2.84 -16.96
CA TRP A 30 -27.46 -3.87 -17.75
C TRP A 30 -26.34 -4.59 -16.98
N LEU A 31 -25.75 -3.98 -15.95
CA LEU A 31 -24.72 -4.62 -15.12
C LEU A 31 -25.26 -5.83 -14.34
N ARG A 32 -26.57 -5.85 -14.09
CA ARG A 32 -27.27 -6.94 -13.38
C ARG A 32 -27.84 -7.99 -14.33
N GLU A 33 -27.96 -7.65 -15.60
CA GLU A 33 -28.46 -8.54 -16.64
C GLU A 33 -27.36 -9.50 -17.11
N SER A 34 -27.72 -10.47 -17.95
CA SER A 34 -26.74 -11.39 -18.56
C SER A 34 -25.68 -10.61 -19.35
N GLY A 35 -24.46 -11.17 -19.42
CA GLY A 35 -23.33 -10.55 -20.14
C GLY A 35 -23.63 -10.20 -21.61
N ASP A 36 -24.62 -10.87 -22.21
CA ASP A 36 -25.08 -10.59 -23.58
C ASP A 36 -25.78 -9.23 -23.72
N GLN A 37 -26.33 -8.69 -22.62
CA GLN A 37 -26.98 -7.39 -22.56
C GLN A 37 -26.00 -6.25 -22.24
N TRP A 38 -24.73 -6.57 -22.01
CA TRP A 38 -23.73 -5.56 -21.71
C TRP A 38 -23.36 -4.78 -22.97
N PRO A 39 -23.07 -3.48 -22.85
CA PRO A 39 -22.64 -2.69 -23.99
C PRO A 39 -21.36 -3.31 -24.59
N PRO A 40 -21.27 -3.38 -25.93
CA PRO A 40 -20.13 -4.01 -26.59
C PRO A 40 -18.84 -3.31 -26.19
N THR A 41 -17.86 -4.09 -25.75
CA THR A 41 -16.53 -3.59 -25.36
C THR A 41 -15.88 -2.93 -26.57
N LYS A 42 -15.78 -1.60 -26.54
CA LYS A 42 -15.20 -0.79 -27.64
C LYS A 42 -13.67 -0.88 -27.71
N VAL A 43 -13.04 -1.50 -26.73
CA VAL A 43 -11.59 -1.70 -26.66
C VAL A 43 -11.31 -3.16 -27.00
N PRO A 44 -10.66 -3.47 -28.13
CA PRO A 44 -10.21 -4.84 -28.39
C PRO A 44 -9.25 -5.22 -27.27
N LEU A 45 -9.69 -6.11 -26.39
CA LEU A 45 -8.78 -6.71 -25.42
C LEU A 45 -7.77 -7.54 -26.21
N SER A 46 -6.49 -7.31 -25.96
CA SER A 46 -5.44 -8.21 -26.41
C SER A 46 -5.68 -9.61 -25.86
N LEU A 47 -5.13 -10.63 -26.53
CA LEU A 47 -5.19 -12.03 -26.07
C LEU A 47 -4.69 -12.19 -24.63
N GLU A 48 -3.77 -11.33 -24.20
CA GLU A 48 -3.23 -11.30 -22.84
C GLU A 48 -4.27 -10.76 -21.83
N GLU A 49 -5.02 -9.72 -22.19
CA GLU A 49 -6.07 -9.14 -21.36
C GLU A 49 -7.29 -10.06 -21.22
N ILE A 50 -7.61 -10.85 -22.25
CA ILE A 50 -8.67 -11.87 -22.22
C ILE A 50 -8.30 -13.02 -21.27
N ARG A 51 -7.03 -13.43 -21.25
CA ARG A 51 -6.53 -14.44 -20.30
C ARG A 51 -6.63 -13.97 -18.86
N LEU A 52 -6.32 -12.69 -18.60
CA LEU A 52 -6.36 -12.08 -17.28
C LEU A 52 -7.77 -11.86 -16.74
N THR A 53 -8.79 -11.82 -17.60
CA THR A 53 -10.20 -11.61 -17.23
C THR A 53 -11.01 -12.90 -17.09
N SER A 54 -10.41 -14.06 -17.39
CA SER A 54 -11.05 -15.35 -17.12
C SER A 54 -11.26 -15.55 -15.62
N PRO A 55 -12.41 -16.10 -15.17
CA PRO A 55 -12.79 -16.16 -13.76
C PRO A 55 -11.94 -17.10 -12.89
N GLU A 56 -10.93 -17.77 -13.42
CA GLU A 56 -10.21 -18.84 -12.71
C GLU A 56 -8.82 -18.50 -12.18
N GLN A 57 -8.27 -17.31 -12.42
CA GLN A 57 -6.98 -16.96 -11.82
C GLN A 57 -6.99 -15.53 -11.30
N LYS A 58 -7.15 -15.39 -9.98
CA LYS A 58 -6.70 -14.19 -9.25
C LYS A 58 -5.18 -14.10 -9.38
N LEU A 59 -4.70 -13.61 -10.52
CA LEU A 59 -3.31 -13.22 -10.67
C LEU A 59 -3.12 -11.99 -9.81
N ILE A 60 -2.55 -12.20 -8.63
CA ILE A 60 -2.00 -11.14 -7.79
C ILE A 60 -0.78 -10.62 -8.56
N THR A 61 -1.01 -9.68 -9.48
CA THR A 61 0.06 -8.95 -10.14
C THR A 61 0.71 -8.04 -9.11
N VAL A 62 1.82 -8.49 -8.53
CA VAL A 62 2.66 -7.64 -7.69
C VAL A 62 3.60 -6.87 -8.61
N LEU A 63 3.40 -5.56 -8.71
CA LEU A 63 4.38 -4.67 -9.32
C LEU A 63 5.64 -4.65 -8.45
N VAL A 64 6.66 -5.43 -8.83
CA VAL A 64 7.97 -5.35 -8.18
C VAL A 64 8.74 -4.20 -8.80
N THR A 65 8.62 -3.02 -8.20
CA THR A 65 9.50 -1.90 -8.55
C THR A 65 10.89 -2.18 -7.98
N THR A 66 11.91 -2.17 -8.83
CA THR A 66 13.32 -2.12 -8.40
C THR A 66 13.60 -0.72 -7.85
N VAL A 67 13.19 -0.48 -6.59
CA VAL A 67 13.63 0.72 -5.87
C VAL A 67 15.14 0.60 -5.72
N GLN A 68 15.90 1.48 -6.39
CA GLN A 68 17.30 1.66 -6.08
C GLN A 68 17.37 1.93 -4.58
N ARG A 69 17.91 0.98 -3.83
CA ARG A 69 17.98 1.13 -2.37
C ARG A 69 18.91 2.31 -2.12
N PRO A 70 18.43 3.40 -1.50
CA PRO A 70 19.32 4.48 -1.12
C PRO A 70 20.47 3.89 -0.29
N GLY A 71 21.71 4.24 -0.63
CA GLY A 71 22.86 3.89 0.19
C GLY A 71 22.65 4.38 1.63
N ILE A 72 23.29 3.75 2.61
CA ILE A 72 23.04 4.04 4.02
C ILE A 72 23.24 5.53 4.36
N GLN A 73 24.11 6.23 3.62
CA GLN A 73 24.33 7.68 3.72
C GLN A 73 23.10 8.54 3.40
N ASN A 74 22.16 8.03 2.59
CA ASN A 74 20.90 8.71 2.27
C ASN A 74 19.81 8.46 3.32
N ILE A 75 20.00 7.46 4.20
CA ILE A 75 19.07 7.09 5.27
C ILE A 75 19.50 7.75 6.59
N ILE A 76 20.80 7.71 6.89
CA ILE A 76 21.41 8.35 8.05
C ILE A 76 22.62 9.12 7.54
N ASP A 77 22.53 10.44 7.51
CA ASP A 77 23.64 11.33 7.16
C ASP A 77 24.41 11.68 8.45
N PRO A 78 25.65 11.18 8.63
CA PRO A 78 26.44 11.49 9.82
C PRO A 78 26.70 12.99 9.96
N GLY A 79 26.78 13.74 8.85
CA GLY A 79 27.02 15.18 8.84
C GLY A 79 25.84 16.01 9.39
N LYS A 80 24.62 15.45 9.40
CA LYS A 80 23.42 16.10 9.98
C LYS A 80 23.25 15.82 11.47
N HIS A 81 24.12 15.03 12.08
CA HIS A 81 24.04 14.65 13.48
C HIS A 81 25.32 15.04 14.21
N SER A 82 25.26 16.11 14.99
CA SER A 82 26.40 16.66 15.73
C SER A 82 26.86 15.83 16.94
N LYS A 83 26.16 14.73 17.27
CA LYS A 83 26.44 13.88 18.43
C LYS A 83 26.46 12.41 18.05
N MET A 84 27.58 11.74 18.31
CA MET A 84 27.74 10.29 18.09
C MET A 84 26.69 9.47 18.86
N GLU A 85 26.33 9.89 20.07
CA GLU A 85 25.28 9.24 20.86
C GLU A 85 23.93 9.18 20.14
N ARG A 86 23.62 10.19 19.32
CA ARG A 86 22.38 10.23 18.55
C ARG A 86 22.40 9.19 17.44
N LEU A 87 23.53 9.05 16.75
CA LEU A 87 23.74 8.00 15.74
C LEU A 87 23.65 6.61 16.37
N GLY A 88 24.31 6.39 17.51
CA GLY A 88 24.24 5.12 18.24
C GLY A 88 22.81 4.74 18.66
N ARG A 89 22.01 5.71 19.12
CA ARG A 89 20.58 5.49 19.42
C ARG A 89 19.79 5.11 18.17
N ILE A 90 19.95 5.83 17.06
CA ILE A 90 19.26 5.54 15.80
C ILE A 90 19.59 4.11 15.34
N THR A 91 20.87 3.75 15.31
CA THR A 91 21.33 2.40 14.94
C THR A 91 20.74 1.33 15.86
N ALA A 92 20.72 1.55 17.19
CA ALA A 92 20.12 0.63 18.14
C ALA A 92 18.61 0.43 17.91
N TYR A 93 17.88 1.49 17.53
CA TYR A 93 16.47 1.37 17.16
C TYR A 93 16.27 0.58 15.87
N CYS A 94 17.10 0.79 14.84
CA CYS A 94 17.04 0.04 13.59
C CYS A 94 17.26 -1.47 13.82
N VAL A 95 18.28 -1.84 14.59
CA VAL A 95 18.55 -3.24 14.96
C VAL A 95 17.40 -3.84 15.76
N ARG A 96 16.83 -3.07 16.70
CA ARG A 96 15.66 -3.52 17.48
C ARG A 96 14.43 -3.73 16.60
N PHE A 97 14.19 -2.85 15.64
CA PHE A 97 13.09 -2.97 14.69
C PHE A 97 13.23 -4.24 13.85
N GLU A 98 14.42 -4.49 13.29
CA GLU A 98 14.70 -5.72 12.54
C GLU A 98 14.40 -6.97 13.37
N LYS A 99 14.85 -7.00 14.63
CA LYS A 99 14.58 -8.12 15.53
C LYS A 99 13.08 -8.29 15.81
N ASN A 100 12.36 -7.20 16.08
CA ASN A 100 10.93 -7.23 16.38
C ASN A 100 10.06 -7.67 15.17
N VAL A 101 10.49 -7.37 13.95
CA VAL A 101 9.81 -7.83 12.72
C VAL A 101 9.99 -9.34 12.52
N ARG A 102 11.13 -9.90 12.96
CA ARG A 102 11.42 -11.34 12.88
C ARG A 102 10.82 -12.16 14.04
N SER A 103 10.37 -11.51 15.10
CA SER A 103 9.79 -12.16 16.29
C SER A 103 8.27 -12.29 16.19
N SER A 104 7.73 -13.37 16.78
CA SER A 104 6.29 -13.55 16.98
C SER A 104 5.75 -12.48 17.95
N GLY A 105 4.44 -12.18 17.88
CA GLY A 105 3.85 -11.01 18.57
C GLY A 105 4.12 -10.92 20.08
N GLY A 106 4.28 -12.05 20.76
CA GLY A 106 4.54 -12.13 22.20
C GLY A 106 5.99 -11.86 22.64
N GLU A 107 6.95 -11.90 21.71
CA GLU A 107 8.38 -11.71 22.02
C GLU A 107 8.89 -10.29 21.68
N ARG A 108 8.01 -9.44 21.14
CA ARG A 108 8.36 -8.08 20.71
C ARG A 108 8.73 -7.23 21.93
N LYS A 109 9.96 -6.73 21.96
CA LYS A 109 10.42 -5.88 23.05
C LYS A 109 10.00 -4.43 22.79
N SER A 110 9.03 -3.95 23.56
CA SER A 110 8.51 -2.57 23.55
C SER A 110 9.02 -1.71 24.71
N GLU A 111 9.76 -2.27 25.67
CA GLU A 111 10.22 -1.55 26.87
C GLU A 111 11.15 -0.36 26.57
N TRP A 112 10.97 0.70 27.35
CA TRP A 112 11.71 1.97 27.35
C TRP A 112 12.52 2.13 28.66
N PRO A 113 13.74 2.73 28.67
CA PRO A 113 14.56 3.22 27.56
C PRO A 113 15.50 2.15 26.98
N LEU A 114 16.17 2.44 25.85
CA LEU A 114 17.29 1.64 25.35
C LEU A 114 18.38 1.57 26.44
N SER A 115 18.47 0.44 27.14
CA SER A 115 19.47 0.23 28.18
C SER A 115 20.89 0.42 27.62
N PHE A 116 21.80 0.97 28.43
CA PHE A 116 23.20 1.26 28.10
C PHE A 116 23.91 0.12 27.32
N CYS A 117 23.67 -1.14 27.70
CA CYS A 117 24.25 -2.30 27.02
C CYS A 117 23.93 -2.38 25.52
N LYS A 118 22.74 -1.93 25.09
CA LYS A 118 22.34 -1.96 23.68
C LYS A 118 23.01 -0.87 22.85
N LEU A 119 23.41 0.24 23.49
CA LEU A 119 24.21 1.27 22.82
C LEU A 119 25.63 0.76 22.56
N GLN A 120 26.19 0.02 23.51
CA GLN A 120 27.53 -0.57 23.38
C GLN A 120 27.60 -1.68 22.31
N GLU A 121 26.52 -2.44 22.10
CA GLU A 121 26.42 -3.41 21.00
C GLU A 121 26.35 -2.73 19.62
N ALA A 122 25.70 -1.56 19.54
CA ALA A 122 25.63 -0.79 18.29
C ALA A 122 26.98 -0.14 17.92
N GLU A 123 27.85 0.11 18.89
CA GLU A 123 29.20 0.65 18.68
C GLU A 123 30.20 -0.39 18.17
N LYS A 124 29.91 -1.69 18.38
CA LYS A 124 30.80 -2.82 18.00
C LYS A 124 30.55 -3.41 16.60
N ARG A 125 29.57 -2.89 15.86
CA ARG A 125 29.22 -3.35 14.50
C ARG A 125 29.58 -2.31 13.46
#